data_AF-A0A2A6DY61-F1
#
_entry.id   AF-A0A2A6DY61-F1
#
_cell.length_a   1.000
_cell.length_b   1.000
_cell.length_c   1.000
_cell.angle_alpha   90.00
_cell.angle_beta   90.00
_cell.angle_gamma   90.00
#
_symmetry.space_group_name_H-M   'P 1'
#
loop_
_entity.id
_entity.type
_entity.pdbx_description
1 polymer ?
#
loop_
_entity_poly.entity_id
_entity_poly.type
_entity_poly.pdbx_seq_one_letter_code
_entity_poly.pdbx_strand_id
1 'polypeptide(L)'
;MSDAPIRMDEYLVSEFGQDPLFRLIKRIGATDELFDEHIMNLNLGAEYSTTDIENWYCNDDLKPATMRSWIKALEEYIEVRTVGNRGVIRLDYRAVFRVRMALLLREKNFKLQRICQYAGVQPLDPEVINSRRSLSVPDQTAKEFEVMKAIIGQMMAAGLIEIREGIPILRIQEVIHAHLQDAQKSLPDPKKIEEKLDQKVNDLREKLDEKLNQDRLQARQERLNSILTTNKITRQLEDEARELWSKKPEEERTKKIGLFKRIEDVEAKQEFIRKYVAEHFDERLRKEFE
;
A
#
# COMPACT_ATOMS: atom_id res chain seq x y z
N MET A 1 -6.55 -15.65 7.10
CA MET A 1 -5.43 -15.06 7.86
C MET A 1 -5.98 -13.80 8.49
N SER A 2 -6.02 -13.73 9.82
CA SER A 2 -6.55 -12.56 10.52
C SER A 2 -5.62 -11.37 10.25
N ASP A 3 -6.12 -10.36 9.56
CA ASP A 3 -5.47 -9.05 9.50
C ASP A 3 -5.42 -8.51 10.93
N ALA A 4 -4.28 -8.70 11.58
CA ALA A 4 -3.99 -7.93 12.77
C ALA A 4 -3.95 -6.46 12.33
N PRO A 5 -4.67 -5.55 13.01
CA PRO A 5 -4.64 -4.14 12.67
C PRO A 5 -3.18 -3.68 12.70
N ILE A 6 -2.74 -3.04 11.62
CA ILE A 6 -1.37 -2.53 11.51
C ILE A 6 -1.15 -1.58 12.67
N ARG A 7 -0.17 -1.91 13.52
CA ARG A 7 0.29 -1.04 14.60
C ARG A 7 1.07 0.12 14.00
N MET A 8 0.37 1.23 13.78
CA MET A 8 0.90 2.39 13.06
C MET A 8 2.09 3.03 13.80
N ASP A 9 2.12 2.94 15.14
CA ASP A 9 3.23 3.34 15.99
C ASP A 9 4.51 2.55 15.65
N GLU A 10 4.45 1.23 15.67
CA GLU A 10 5.62 0.38 15.36
C GLU A 10 6.10 0.57 13.92
N TYR A 11 5.15 0.71 12.99
CA TYR A 11 5.45 0.93 11.58
C TYR A 11 6.18 2.27 11.36
N LEU A 12 5.65 3.38 11.89
CA LEU A 12 6.26 4.70 11.76
C LEU A 12 7.61 4.80 12.47
N VAL A 13 7.79 4.17 13.64
CA VAL A 13 9.11 4.11 14.32
C VAL A 13 10.14 3.39 13.45
N SER A 14 9.75 2.30 12.78
CA SER A 14 10.64 1.55 11.89
C SER A 14 11.05 2.37 10.66
N GLU A 15 10.11 3.13 10.09
CA GLU A 15 10.32 3.90 8.87
C GLU A 15 11.08 5.21 9.12
N PHE A 16 10.77 5.91 10.21
CA PHE A 16 11.35 7.22 10.54
C PHE A 16 12.48 7.16 11.58
N GLY A 17 12.96 5.97 11.96
CA GLY A 17 13.99 5.82 12.99
C GLY A 17 15.30 6.59 12.73
N GLN A 18 15.64 6.82 11.45
CA GLN A 18 16.82 7.61 11.05
C GLN A 18 16.50 9.06 10.68
N ASP A 19 15.22 9.44 10.69
CA ASP A 19 14.78 10.79 10.36
C ASP A 19 15.40 11.83 11.33
N PRO A 20 15.92 12.96 10.82
CA PRO A 20 16.58 13.96 11.67
C PRO A 20 15.66 14.56 12.75
N LEU A 21 14.40 14.85 12.41
CA LEU A 21 13.44 15.43 13.36
C LEU A 21 12.98 14.36 14.34
N PHE A 22 12.76 13.13 13.88
CA PHE A 22 12.40 12.01 14.75
C PHE A 22 13.49 11.74 15.80
N ARG A 23 14.77 11.71 15.39
CA ARG A 23 15.91 11.56 16.31
C ARG A 23 16.02 12.71 17.30
N LEU A 24 15.70 13.95 16.89
CA LEU A 24 15.65 15.10 17.79
C LEU A 24 14.53 14.94 18.82
N ILE A 25 13.33 14.55 18.39
CA ILE A 25 12.17 14.31 19.27
C ILE A 25 12.46 13.21 20.30
N LYS A 26 13.09 12.12 19.86
CA LYS A 26 13.54 11.04 20.76
C LYS A 26 14.55 11.54 21.78
N ARG A 27 15.48 12.41 21.39
CA ARG A 27 16.49 12.99 22.29
C ARG A 27 15.89 13.90 23.36
N ILE A 28 14.85 14.67 23.02
CA ILE A 28 14.16 15.55 23.97
C ILE A 28 13.11 14.80 24.82
N GLY A 29 12.91 13.50 24.58
CA GLY A 29 11.97 12.67 25.35
C GLY A 29 10.50 12.95 25.05
N ALA A 30 10.16 13.51 23.88
CA ALA A 30 8.79 13.87 23.49
C ALA A 30 8.15 12.84 22.53
N THR A 31 8.62 11.60 22.54
CA THR A 31 8.12 10.56 21.61
C THR A 31 6.67 10.19 21.90
N ASP A 32 6.24 10.16 23.16
CA ASP A 32 4.86 9.80 23.52
C ASP A 32 3.85 10.83 23.01
N GLU A 33 4.22 12.11 23.00
CA GLU A 33 3.39 13.21 22.48
C GLU A 33 3.32 13.23 20.95
N LEU A 34 4.23 12.52 20.26
CA LEU A 34 4.26 12.45 18.80
C LEU A 34 3.18 11.52 18.25
N PHE A 35 2.82 10.47 18.99
CA PHE A 35 1.82 9.48 18.58
C PHE A 35 0.48 9.77 19.25
N ASP A 36 -0.23 10.76 18.75
CA ASP A 36 -1.61 11.05 19.16
C ASP A 36 -2.64 10.19 18.40
N GLU A 37 -3.92 10.33 18.78
CA GLU A 37 -5.04 9.59 18.17
C GLU A 37 -5.12 9.76 16.65
N HIS A 38 -4.77 10.94 16.11
CA HIS A 38 -4.81 11.17 14.67
C HIS A 38 -3.69 10.43 13.95
N ILE A 39 -2.48 10.43 14.51
CA ILE A 39 -1.34 9.69 13.97
C ILE A 39 -1.57 8.18 14.03
N MET A 40 -2.11 7.68 15.15
CA MET A 40 -2.40 6.24 15.30
C MET A 40 -3.44 5.74 14.29
N ASN A 41 -4.36 6.61 13.86
CA ASN A 41 -5.44 6.29 12.92
C ASN A 41 -5.11 6.60 11.45
N LEU A 42 -3.85 6.92 11.11
CA LEU A 42 -3.46 7.16 9.73
C LEU A 42 -3.56 5.88 8.89
N ASN A 43 -4.01 6.03 7.64
CA ASN A 43 -4.13 4.95 6.67
C ASN A 43 -3.08 5.11 5.56
N LEU A 44 -2.34 4.03 5.29
CA LEU A 44 -1.25 3.98 4.30
C LEU A 44 -1.69 4.38 2.88
N GLY A 45 -2.95 4.13 2.52
CA GLY A 45 -3.51 4.42 1.19
C GLY A 45 -4.36 5.69 1.10
N ALA A 46 -4.54 6.42 2.20
CA ALA A 46 -5.38 7.62 2.22
C ALA A 46 -4.58 8.87 1.84
N GLU A 47 -5.25 9.82 1.20
CA GLU A 47 -4.73 11.16 0.95
C GLU A 47 -5.41 12.16 1.86
N TYR A 48 -4.60 12.91 2.59
CA TYR A 48 -5.02 13.96 3.51
C TYR A 48 -4.80 15.33 2.88
N SER A 49 -5.59 16.30 3.29
CA SER A 49 -5.50 17.69 2.89
C SER A 49 -4.91 18.55 4.01
N THR A 50 -4.50 19.77 3.68
CA THR A 50 -4.11 20.75 4.72
C THR A 50 -5.25 21.05 5.67
N THR A 51 -6.51 21.00 5.20
CA THR A 51 -7.69 21.23 6.05
C THR A 51 -7.87 20.15 7.11
N ASP A 52 -7.53 18.90 6.81
CA ASP A 52 -7.58 17.82 7.80
C ASP A 52 -6.61 18.09 8.95
N ILE A 53 -5.37 18.49 8.62
CA ILE A 53 -4.35 18.86 9.61
C ILE A 53 -4.74 20.13 10.37
N GLU A 54 -5.37 21.10 9.71
CA GLU A 54 -5.90 22.31 10.37
C GLU A 54 -6.91 21.93 11.44
N ASN A 55 -7.83 21.02 11.14
CA ASN A 55 -8.83 20.57 12.10
C ASN A 55 -8.24 19.80 13.29
N TRP A 56 -7.11 19.12 13.09
CA TRP A 56 -6.46 18.31 14.14
C TRP A 56 -5.59 19.13 15.08
N TYR A 57 -4.80 20.08 14.55
CA TYR A 57 -3.74 20.74 15.31
C TYR A 57 -3.87 22.26 15.41
N CYS A 58 -4.72 22.91 14.60
CA CYS A 58 -4.89 24.35 14.75
C CYS A 58 -5.82 24.67 15.92
N ASN A 59 -5.37 25.60 16.76
CA ASN A 59 -6.07 26.13 17.92
C ASN A 59 -5.77 27.63 18.03
N ASP A 60 -6.15 28.28 19.13
CA ASP A 60 -5.91 29.71 19.33
C ASP A 60 -4.41 30.10 19.25
N ASP A 61 -3.52 29.17 19.61
CA ASP A 61 -2.05 29.36 19.58
C ASP A 61 -1.43 29.02 18.21
N LEU A 62 -2.02 28.10 17.43
CA LEU A 62 -1.59 27.74 16.09
C LEU A 62 -2.68 28.07 15.07
N LYS A 63 -2.57 29.24 14.44
CA LYS A 63 -3.49 29.63 13.37
C LYS A 63 -3.22 28.84 12.08
N PRO A 64 -4.26 28.50 11.29
CA PRO A 64 -4.11 27.81 10.00
C PRO A 64 -3.12 28.46 9.04
N ALA A 65 -3.08 29.80 9.00
CA ALA A 65 -2.12 30.53 8.17
C ALA A 65 -0.66 30.26 8.58
N THR A 66 -0.39 30.19 9.89
CA THR A 66 0.94 29.89 10.42
C THR A 66 1.34 28.46 10.12
N MET A 67 0.43 27.50 10.31
CA MET A 67 0.66 26.10 9.97
C MET A 67 0.99 25.94 8.47
N ARG A 68 0.19 26.54 7.57
CA ARG A 68 0.45 26.51 6.12
C ARG A 68 1.78 27.16 5.75
N SER A 69 2.17 28.25 6.43
CA SER A 69 3.50 28.87 6.23
C SER A 69 4.63 27.92 6.63
N TRP A 70 4.47 27.13 7.69
CA TRP A 70 5.46 26.15 8.14
C TRP A 70 5.55 24.95 7.18
N ILE A 71 4.40 24.44 6.71
CA ILE A 71 4.37 23.39 5.69
C ILE A 71 5.11 23.85 4.43
N LYS A 72 4.88 25.10 3.99
CA LYS A 72 5.58 25.67 2.83
C LYS A 72 7.09 25.80 3.05
N ALA A 73 7.52 26.20 4.25
CA ALA A 73 8.95 26.32 4.57
C ALA A 73 9.67 24.96 4.66
N LEU A 74 8.93 23.87 4.87
CA LEU A 74 9.42 22.50 4.97
C LEU A 74 8.96 21.64 3.78
N GLU A 75 8.54 22.24 2.66
CA GLU A 75 7.92 21.54 1.54
C GLU A 75 8.81 20.43 0.97
N GLU A 76 10.12 20.71 0.83
CA GLU A 76 11.13 19.74 0.36
C GLU A 76 11.30 18.55 1.31
N TYR A 77 11.22 18.80 2.62
CA TYR A 77 11.32 17.75 3.64
C TYR A 77 10.03 16.95 3.76
N ILE A 78 8.87 17.62 3.70
CA ILE A 78 7.56 16.98 3.85
C ILE A 78 7.22 16.11 2.63
N GLU A 79 7.80 16.42 1.45
CA GLU A 79 7.52 15.77 0.16
C GLU A 79 6.06 15.97 -0.27
N VAL A 80 5.60 17.21 -0.24
CA VAL A 80 4.23 17.57 -0.59
C VAL A 80 3.93 17.27 -2.06
N ARG A 81 2.82 16.55 -2.35
CA ARG A 81 2.32 16.38 -3.72
C ARG A 81 1.25 17.41 -4.03
N THR A 82 1.37 18.08 -5.17
CA THR A 82 0.36 19.02 -5.68
C THR A 82 -0.33 18.42 -6.91
N VAL A 83 -1.66 18.46 -6.93
CA VAL A 83 -2.46 17.85 -8.02
C VAL A 83 -3.38 18.90 -8.65
N GLY A 84 -3.28 19.03 -9.98
CA GLY A 84 -4.14 19.87 -10.83
C GLY A 84 -3.77 21.36 -10.89
N ASN A 85 -4.44 22.10 -11.78
CA ASN A 85 -4.16 23.51 -12.07
C ASN A 85 -4.43 24.49 -10.90
N ARG A 86 -5.17 24.06 -9.88
CA ARG A 86 -5.45 24.85 -8.67
C ARG A 86 -4.44 24.60 -7.54
N GLY A 87 -3.47 23.70 -7.73
CA GLY A 87 -2.41 23.44 -6.76
C GLY A 87 -2.92 22.88 -5.44
N VAL A 88 -3.90 21.96 -5.47
CA VAL A 88 -4.42 21.36 -4.23
C VAL A 88 -3.37 20.42 -3.66
N ILE A 89 -3.01 20.65 -2.40
CA ILE A 89 -2.03 19.85 -1.65
C ILE A 89 -2.69 18.53 -1.22
N ARG A 90 -2.03 17.41 -1.57
CA ARG A 90 -2.36 16.06 -1.10
C ARG A 90 -1.18 15.49 -0.34
N LEU A 91 -1.42 15.08 0.90
CA LEU A 91 -0.42 14.58 1.83
C LEU A 91 -0.70 13.10 2.08
N ASP A 92 0.30 12.25 1.87
CA ASP A 92 0.23 10.86 2.32
C ASP A 92 0.54 10.76 3.82
N TYR A 93 0.44 9.56 4.37
CA TYR A 93 0.72 9.33 5.80
C TYR A 93 2.14 9.78 6.21
N ARG A 94 3.13 9.69 5.30
CA ARG A 94 4.52 10.10 5.55
C ARG A 94 4.60 11.62 5.69
N ALA A 95 4.01 12.34 4.75
CA ALA A 95 3.96 13.78 4.76
C ALA A 95 3.22 14.30 6.01
N VAL A 96 2.08 13.68 6.37
CA VAL A 96 1.34 14.01 7.60
C VAL A 96 2.22 13.80 8.85
N PHE A 97 2.93 12.68 8.94
CA PHE A 97 3.80 12.40 10.07
C PHE A 97 4.97 13.39 10.18
N ARG A 98 5.58 13.78 9.05
CA ARG A 98 6.60 14.82 8.99
C ARG A 98 6.09 16.19 9.43
N VAL A 99 4.86 16.54 9.04
CA VAL A 99 4.19 17.76 9.52
C VAL A 99 3.99 17.69 11.03
N ARG A 100 3.50 16.57 11.57
CA ARG A 100 3.32 16.40 13.02
C ARG A 100 4.63 16.55 13.79
N MET A 101 5.72 15.96 13.30
CA MET A 101 7.06 16.15 13.92
C MET A 101 7.46 17.63 13.98
N ALA A 102 7.24 18.39 12.91
CA ALA A 102 7.55 19.82 12.88
C ALA A 102 6.66 20.64 13.84
N LEU A 103 5.36 20.31 13.92
CA LEU A 103 4.42 20.98 14.82
C LEU A 103 4.72 20.66 16.29
N LEU A 104 5.07 19.42 16.63
CA LEU A 104 5.48 19.06 17.98
C LEU A 104 6.73 19.83 18.42
N LEU A 105 7.73 19.98 17.53
CA LEU A 105 8.92 20.77 17.84
C LEU A 105 8.56 22.25 18.06
N ARG A 106 7.57 22.80 17.36
CA ARG A 106 7.03 24.14 17.63
C ARG A 106 6.43 24.23 19.03
N GLU A 107 5.62 23.26 19.43
CA GLU A 107 5.03 23.19 20.78
C GLU A 107 6.13 23.17 21.85
N LYS A 108 7.28 22.53 21.56
CA LYS A 108 8.49 22.56 22.39
C LYS A 108 9.36 23.82 22.21
N ASN A 109 8.81 24.90 21.64
CA ASN A 109 9.45 26.20 21.44
C ASN A 109 10.69 26.21 20.51
N PHE A 110 10.81 25.24 19.59
CA PHE A 110 11.83 25.32 18.55
C PHE A 110 11.45 26.35 17.47
N LYS A 111 12.41 27.18 17.08
CA LYS A 111 12.23 28.15 15.98
C LYS A 111 12.22 27.43 14.63
N LEU A 112 11.38 27.89 13.70
CA LEU A 112 11.26 27.35 12.35
C LEU A 112 12.63 27.19 11.65
N GLN A 113 13.49 28.21 11.73
CA GLN A 113 14.84 28.16 11.14
C GLN A 113 15.66 26.96 11.64
N ARG A 114 15.64 26.68 12.95
CA ARG A 114 16.34 25.52 13.50
C ARG A 114 15.76 24.21 12.99
N ILE A 115 14.43 24.12 12.89
CA ILE A 115 13.76 22.93 12.38
C ILE A 115 14.13 22.70 10.91
N CYS A 116 14.15 23.75 10.08
CA CYS A 116 14.61 23.67 8.68
C CYS A 116 16.08 23.23 8.58
N GLN A 117 16.96 23.70 9.47
CA GLN A 117 18.36 23.26 9.55
C GLN A 117 18.48 21.78 9.92
N TYR A 118 17.72 21.31 10.92
CA TYR A 118 17.72 19.89 11.30
C TYR A 118 17.14 19.00 10.20
N ALA A 119 16.09 19.46 9.52
CA ALA A 119 15.47 18.77 8.39
C ALA A 119 16.36 18.77 7.13
N GLY A 120 17.49 19.51 7.12
CA GLY A 120 18.39 19.61 5.98
C GLY A 120 17.91 20.53 4.85
N VAL A 121 16.82 21.27 5.06
CA VAL A 121 16.24 22.23 4.10
C VAL A 121 17.04 23.54 4.08
N GLN A 122 17.71 23.88 5.17
CA GLN A 122 18.59 25.06 5.26
C GLN A 122 20.00 24.67 5.71
N PRO A 123 21.04 25.37 5.21
CA PRO A 123 22.40 25.18 5.70
C PRO A 123 22.49 25.58 7.18
N LEU A 124 23.25 24.81 7.95
CA LEU A 124 23.55 25.14 9.35
C LEU A 124 24.36 26.44 9.42
N ASP A 125 23.93 27.38 10.28
CA ASP A 125 24.65 28.64 10.48
C ASP A 125 26.09 28.39 10.98
N PRO A 126 27.11 29.00 10.35
CA PRO A 126 28.51 28.88 10.76
C PRO A 126 28.79 29.37 12.20
N GLU A 127 27.95 30.24 12.77
CA GLU A 127 28.17 30.79 14.11
C GLU A 127 27.97 29.80 15.26
N VAL A 128 27.25 28.69 15.05
CA VAL A 128 27.11 27.63 16.06
C VAL A 128 28.44 26.88 16.29
N ILE A 129 29.42 27.07 15.41
CA ILE A 129 30.78 26.54 15.55
C ILE A 129 31.61 27.43 16.51
N ASN A 130 31.28 28.72 16.67
CA ASN A 130 32.13 29.70 17.37
C ASN A 130 31.66 30.11 18.78
N SER A 131 30.40 29.88 19.18
CA SER A 131 29.90 30.31 20.51
C SER A 131 30.38 29.47 21.71
N ARG A 132 31.29 28.50 21.52
CA ARG A 132 31.86 27.70 22.63
C ARG A 132 33.12 28.31 23.26
N ARG A 133 33.62 29.45 22.78
CA ARG A 133 34.85 30.07 23.30
C ARG A 133 34.58 31.45 23.89
N SER A 134 34.00 31.51 25.08
CA SER A 134 34.41 32.44 26.15
C SER A 134 33.45 32.34 27.32
N LEU A 135 33.89 31.65 28.37
CA LEU A 135 33.70 31.98 29.79
C LEU A 135 34.48 30.92 30.58
N SER A 136 35.64 31.33 31.08
CA SER A 136 36.52 30.52 31.91
C SER A 136 35.87 30.27 33.28
N VAL A 137 35.56 29.01 33.59
CA VAL A 137 35.39 28.48 34.95
C VAL A 137 36.46 27.39 35.14
N PRO A 138 37.30 27.41 36.19
CA PRO A 138 38.52 26.59 36.28
C PRO A 138 38.33 25.07 36.44
N ASP A 139 37.11 24.54 36.36
CA ASP A 139 36.79 23.14 36.69
C ASP A 139 36.18 22.34 35.52
N GLN A 140 35.88 23.01 34.38
CA GLN A 140 35.38 22.35 33.17
C GLN A 140 36.48 21.81 32.25
N THR A 141 37.69 22.36 32.32
CA THR A 141 38.82 21.99 31.44
C THR A 141 39.24 20.52 31.58
N ALA A 142 39.14 19.94 32.78
CA ALA A 142 39.44 18.53 33.02
C ALA A 142 38.40 17.60 32.36
N LYS A 143 37.10 17.91 32.51
CA LYS A 143 36.02 17.15 31.86
C LYS A 143 36.03 17.31 30.34
N GLU A 144 36.29 18.52 29.84
CA GLU A 144 36.45 18.78 28.40
C GLU A 144 37.64 18.01 27.83
N PHE A 145 38.74 17.92 28.57
CA PHE A 145 39.91 17.12 28.19
C PHE A 145 39.61 15.61 28.18
N GLU A 146 38.85 15.10 29.15
CA GLU A 146 38.40 13.70 29.15
C GLU A 146 37.47 13.40 27.96
N VAL A 147 36.52 14.29 27.67
CA VAL A 147 35.62 14.15 26.52
C VAL A 147 36.41 14.21 25.20
N MET A 148 37.38 15.14 25.08
CA MET A 148 38.29 15.20 23.92
C MET A 148 39.12 13.92 23.77
N LYS A 149 39.65 13.38 24.87
CA LYS A 149 40.41 12.12 24.87
C LYS A 149 39.53 10.94 24.44
N ALA A 150 38.28 10.89 24.90
CA ALA A 150 37.31 9.87 24.49
C ALA A 150 36.97 9.98 22.99
N ILE A 151 36.74 11.19 22.48
CA ILE A 151 36.45 11.43 21.06
C ILE A 151 37.66 11.04 20.19
N ILE A 152 38.87 11.49 20.54
CA ILE A 152 40.10 11.14 19.81
C ILE A 152 40.34 9.62 19.88
N GLY A 153 40.08 8.99 21.02
CA GLY A 153 40.14 7.54 21.18
C GLY A 153 39.17 6.79 20.25
N GLN A 154 37.92 7.27 20.14
CA GLN A 154 36.94 6.70 19.20
C GLN A 154 37.35 6.90 17.75
N MET A 155 37.89 8.08 17.40
CA MET A 155 38.36 8.36 16.05
C MET A 155 39.59 7.52 15.68
N MET A 156 40.50 7.25 16.63
CA MET A 156 41.60 6.31 16.44
C MET A 156 41.09 4.87 16.27
N ALA A 157 40.14 4.42 17.10
CA ALA A 157 39.54 3.09 16.99
C ALA A 157 38.81 2.88 15.65
N ALA A 158 38.22 3.93 15.09
CA ALA A 158 37.61 3.94 13.77
C ALA A 158 38.62 4.08 12.61
N GLY A 159 39.93 4.19 12.89
CA GLY A 159 40.97 4.37 11.88
C GLY A 159 40.98 5.75 11.21
N LEU A 160 40.27 6.74 11.77
CA LEU A 160 40.12 8.09 11.22
C LEU A 160 41.29 9.02 11.57
N ILE A 161 42.16 8.63 12.52
CA ILE A 161 43.32 9.40 12.97
C ILE A 161 44.55 8.50 13.02
N GLU A 162 45.68 9.03 12.53
CA GLU A 162 47.01 8.45 12.69
C GLU A 162 47.93 9.47 13.37
N ILE A 163 48.72 9.06 14.36
CA ILE A 163 49.67 9.95 15.03
C ILE A 163 51.02 9.87 14.30
N ARG A 164 51.50 10.99 13.75
CA ARG A 164 52.87 11.12 13.23
C ARG A 164 53.60 12.21 13.98
N GLU A 165 54.76 11.86 14.54
CA GLU A 165 55.60 12.80 15.31
C GLU A 165 54.85 13.53 16.44
N GLY A 166 53.89 12.86 17.07
CA GLY A 166 53.06 13.43 18.15
C GLY A 166 51.89 14.29 17.69
N ILE A 167 51.70 14.46 16.36
CA ILE A 167 50.61 15.23 15.77
C ILE A 167 49.54 14.27 15.23
N PRO A 168 48.27 14.39 15.65
CA PRO A 168 47.17 13.60 15.09
C PRO A 168 46.81 14.10 13.69
N ILE A 169 46.90 13.21 12.70
CA ILE A 169 46.57 13.45 11.30
C ILE A 169 45.24 12.76 10.99
N LEU A 170 44.29 13.52 10.46
CA LEU A 170 42.96 13.06 10.11
C LEU A 170 42.98 12.37 8.73
N ARG A 171 42.49 11.13 8.62
CA ARG A 171 42.53 10.28 7.41
C ARG A 171 41.14 10.02 6.80
N ILE A 172 40.20 10.95 6.97
CA ILE A 172 38.80 10.79 6.53
C ILE A 172 38.71 10.38 5.06
N GLN A 173 39.50 11.01 4.17
CA GLN A 173 39.44 10.69 2.75
C GLN A 173 39.76 9.22 2.47
N GLU A 174 40.83 8.68 3.03
CA GLU A 174 41.28 7.32 2.76
C GLU A 174 40.31 6.27 3.31
N VAL A 175 39.73 6.54 4.49
CA VAL A 175 38.70 5.68 5.09
C VAL A 175 37.42 5.70 4.25
N ILE A 176 36.99 6.87 3.76
CA ILE A 176 35.84 6.98 2.86
C ILE A 176 36.10 6.21 1.57
N HIS A 177 37.26 6.39 0.94
CA HIS A 177 37.59 5.69 -0.32
C HIS A 177 37.61 4.17 -0.14
N ALA A 178 38.19 3.67 0.95
CA ALA A 178 38.18 2.24 1.26
C ALA A 178 36.75 1.71 1.46
N HIS A 179 35.92 2.40 2.24
CA HIS A 179 34.52 2.02 2.44
C HIS A 179 33.69 2.05 1.15
N LEU A 180 33.89 3.06 0.29
CA LEU A 180 33.20 3.15 -0.99
C LEU A 180 33.62 2.01 -1.93
N GLN A 181 34.89 1.63 -1.95
CA GLN A 181 35.36 0.49 -2.75
C GLN A 181 34.80 -0.86 -2.26
N ASP A 182 34.76 -1.06 -0.95
CA ASP A 182 34.20 -2.30 -0.38
C ASP A 182 32.69 -2.38 -0.58
N ALA A 183 31.98 -1.26 -0.43
CA ALA A 183 30.56 -1.17 -0.77
C ALA A 183 30.32 -1.47 -2.26
N GLN A 184 31.16 -0.96 -3.15
CA GLN A 184 31.05 -1.20 -4.60
C GLN A 184 31.28 -2.68 -4.96
N LYS A 185 32.20 -3.38 -4.28
CA LYS A 185 32.41 -4.83 -4.46
C LYS A 185 31.26 -5.68 -3.93
N SER A 186 30.53 -5.17 -2.94
CA SER A 186 29.37 -5.86 -2.34
C SER A 186 28.08 -5.70 -3.15
N LEU A 187 28.02 -4.75 -4.08
CA LEU A 187 26.86 -4.57 -4.94
C LEU A 187 26.73 -5.76 -5.90
N PRO A 188 25.53 -6.38 -6.01
CA PRO A 188 25.31 -7.43 -6.98
C PRO A 188 25.49 -6.89 -8.39
N ASP A 189 26.12 -7.69 -9.26
CA ASP A 189 26.32 -7.36 -10.67
C ASP A 189 24.97 -7.03 -11.33
N PRO A 190 24.77 -5.82 -11.88
CA PRO A 190 23.54 -5.40 -12.51
C PRO A 190 23.03 -6.40 -13.56
N LYS A 191 23.94 -7.04 -14.30
CA LYS A 191 23.59 -8.04 -15.32
C LYS A 191 22.93 -9.28 -14.71
N LYS A 192 23.40 -9.72 -13.53
CA LYS A 192 22.80 -10.87 -12.83
C LYS A 192 21.42 -10.55 -12.26
N ILE A 193 21.15 -9.28 -11.96
CA ILE A 193 19.83 -8.82 -11.52
C ILE A 193 18.87 -8.84 -12.72
N GLU A 194 19.33 -8.33 -13.87
CA GLU A 194 18.56 -8.31 -15.12
C GLU A 194 18.22 -9.72 -15.59
N GLU A 195 19.18 -10.64 -15.62
CA GLU A 195 18.94 -12.05 -15.98
C GLU A 195 17.91 -12.74 -15.06
N LYS A 196 17.97 -12.48 -13.74
CA LYS A 196 16.98 -13.03 -12.80
C LYS A 196 15.60 -12.43 -12.99
N LEU A 197 15.53 -11.14 -13.35
CA LEU A 197 14.28 -10.47 -13.62
C LEU A 197 13.64 -11.05 -14.89
N ASP A 198 14.42 -11.23 -15.96
CA ASP A 198 13.96 -11.82 -17.21
C ASP A 198 13.47 -13.25 -17.03
N GLN A 199 14.21 -14.07 -16.27
CA GLN A 199 13.77 -15.42 -15.92
C GLN A 199 12.43 -15.41 -15.19
N LYS A 200 12.25 -14.52 -14.22
CA LYS A 200 11.01 -14.41 -13.44
C LYS A 200 9.85 -13.90 -14.30
N VAL A 201 10.11 -12.97 -15.22
CA VAL A 201 9.10 -12.48 -16.17
C VAL A 201 8.64 -13.61 -17.09
N ASN A 202 9.57 -14.42 -17.59
CA ASN A 202 9.23 -15.55 -18.46
C ASN A 202 8.43 -16.64 -17.73
N ASP A 203 8.82 -17.01 -16.50
CA ASP A 203 8.07 -17.96 -15.66
C ASP A 203 6.63 -17.48 -15.36
N LEU A 204 6.46 -16.16 -15.12
CA LEU A 204 5.13 -15.58 -14.92
C LEU A 204 4.28 -15.60 -16.19
N ARG A 205 4.89 -15.39 -17.37
CA ARG A 205 4.18 -15.48 -18.65
C ARG A 205 3.69 -16.90 -18.92
N GLU A 206 4.55 -17.89 -18.70
CA GLU A 206 4.20 -19.31 -18.89
C GLU A 206 3.03 -19.72 -17.98
N LYS A 207 3.10 -19.36 -16.69
CA LYS A 207 2.01 -19.63 -15.73
C LYS A 207 0.69 -18.93 -16.11
N LEU A 208 0.77 -17.73 -16.67
CA LEU A 208 -0.41 -17.00 -17.12
C LEU A 208 -1.05 -17.68 -18.34
N ASP A 209 -0.25 -18.13 -19.29
CA ASP A 209 -0.72 -18.84 -20.48
C ASP A 209 -1.34 -20.20 -20.12
N GLU A 210 -0.74 -20.94 -19.18
CA GLU A 210 -1.30 -22.18 -18.64
C GLU A 210 -2.67 -21.93 -18.00
N LYS A 211 -2.77 -20.92 -17.13
CA LYS A 211 -4.04 -20.58 -16.47
C LYS A 211 -5.11 -20.16 -17.46
N LEU A 212 -4.76 -19.32 -18.44
CA LEU A 212 -5.69 -18.89 -19.48
C LEU A 212 -6.21 -20.08 -20.31
N ASN A 213 -5.35 -21.04 -20.63
CA ASN A 213 -5.74 -22.26 -21.33
C ASN A 213 -6.64 -23.15 -20.48
N GLN A 214 -6.36 -23.29 -19.18
CA GLN A 214 -7.22 -24.01 -18.25
C GLN A 214 -8.61 -23.38 -18.14
N ASP A 215 -8.69 -22.05 -17.97
CA ASP A 215 -9.96 -21.31 -17.89
C ASP A 215 -10.77 -21.47 -19.19
N ARG A 216 -10.10 -21.44 -20.36
CA ARG A 216 -10.74 -21.68 -21.66
C ARG A 216 -11.31 -23.09 -21.77
N LEU A 217 -10.58 -24.11 -21.30
CA LEU A 217 -11.03 -25.50 -21.31
C LEU A 217 -12.21 -25.70 -20.35
N GLN A 218 -12.15 -25.12 -19.15
CA GLN A 218 -13.24 -25.18 -18.17
C GLN A 218 -14.51 -24.51 -18.72
N ALA A 219 -14.41 -23.29 -19.25
CA ALA A 219 -15.55 -22.59 -19.85
C ALA A 219 -16.14 -23.37 -21.04
N ARG A 220 -15.32 -24.07 -21.83
CA ARG A 220 -15.82 -24.96 -22.89
C ARG A 220 -16.57 -26.15 -22.29
N GLN A 221 -16.04 -26.78 -21.25
CA GLN A 221 -16.66 -27.92 -20.59
C GLN A 221 -17.99 -27.54 -19.94
N GLU A 222 -18.06 -26.40 -19.27
CA GLU A 222 -19.28 -25.87 -18.67
C GLU A 222 -20.38 -25.62 -19.72
N ARG A 223 -20.01 -25.03 -20.88
CA ARG A 223 -20.95 -24.87 -21.99
C ARG A 223 -21.48 -26.20 -22.51
N LEU A 224 -20.60 -27.19 -22.70
CA LEU A 224 -21.01 -28.52 -23.15
C LEU A 224 -21.92 -29.19 -22.12
N ASN A 225 -21.57 -29.14 -20.84
CA ASN A 225 -22.38 -29.67 -19.77
C ASN A 225 -23.76 -29.00 -19.71
N SER A 226 -23.82 -27.67 -19.82
CA SER A 226 -25.08 -26.91 -19.87
C SER A 226 -25.98 -27.36 -21.04
N ILE A 227 -25.42 -27.53 -22.25
CA ILE A 227 -26.16 -28.02 -23.42
C ILE A 227 -26.65 -29.46 -23.20
N LEU A 228 -25.82 -30.33 -22.62
CA LEU A 228 -26.21 -31.72 -22.34
C LEU A 228 -27.33 -31.79 -21.30
N THR A 229 -27.22 -31.00 -20.22
CA THR A 229 -28.22 -30.91 -19.16
C THR A 229 -29.56 -30.39 -19.68
N THR A 230 -29.54 -29.29 -20.44
CA THR A 230 -30.77 -28.73 -21.03
C THR A 230 -31.44 -29.73 -21.98
N ASN A 231 -30.68 -30.38 -22.86
CA ASN A 231 -31.22 -31.40 -23.76
C ASN A 231 -31.81 -32.61 -23.00
N LYS A 232 -31.15 -33.05 -21.92
CA LYS A 232 -31.64 -34.14 -21.06
C LYS A 232 -32.98 -33.77 -20.42
N ILE A 233 -33.06 -32.57 -19.81
CA ILE A 233 -34.27 -32.07 -19.16
C ILE A 233 -35.41 -31.95 -20.18
N THR A 234 -35.16 -31.33 -21.34
CA THR A 234 -36.17 -31.20 -22.40
C THR A 234 -36.70 -32.56 -22.83
N ARG A 235 -35.83 -33.55 -23.06
CA ARG A 235 -36.26 -34.91 -23.43
C ARG A 235 -37.14 -35.55 -22.35
N GLN A 236 -36.75 -35.44 -21.09
CA GLN A 236 -37.54 -35.98 -19.98
C GLN A 236 -38.93 -35.34 -19.91
N LEU A 237 -39.02 -34.02 -20.01
CA LEU A 237 -40.28 -33.30 -20.00
C LEU A 237 -41.14 -33.61 -21.23
N GLU A 238 -40.53 -33.80 -22.40
CA GLU A 238 -41.24 -34.24 -23.60
C GLU A 238 -41.83 -35.65 -23.43
N ASP A 239 -41.07 -36.59 -22.83
CA ASP A 239 -41.53 -37.95 -22.58
C ASP A 239 -42.68 -37.97 -21.55
N GLU A 240 -42.56 -37.21 -20.46
CA GLU A 240 -43.62 -37.00 -19.48
C GLU A 240 -44.88 -36.41 -20.14
N ALA A 241 -44.72 -35.38 -20.99
CA ALA A 241 -45.83 -34.77 -21.71
C ALA A 241 -46.51 -35.74 -22.69
N ARG A 242 -45.74 -36.58 -23.40
CA ARG A 242 -46.28 -37.64 -24.28
C ARG A 242 -47.09 -38.65 -23.48
N GLU A 243 -46.60 -39.04 -22.32
CA GLU A 243 -47.31 -39.98 -21.43
C GLU A 243 -48.61 -39.35 -20.91
N LEU A 244 -48.58 -38.09 -20.46
CA LEU A 244 -49.77 -37.36 -20.02
C LEU A 244 -50.78 -37.16 -21.14
N TRP A 245 -50.32 -36.84 -22.36
CA TRP A 245 -51.17 -36.76 -23.54
C TRP A 245 -51.86 -38.08 -23.85
N SER A 246 -51.16 -39.21 -23.69
CA SER A 246 -51.74 -40.54 -23.91
C SER A 246 -52.86 -40.90 -22.93
N LYS A 247 -52.89 -40.25 -21.76
CA LYS A 247 -53.90 -40.44 -20.72
C LYS A 247 -55.12 -39.51 -20.88
N LYS A 248 -55.08 -38.53 -21.80
CA LYS A 248 -56.21 -37.63 -22.05
C LYS A 248 -57.40 -38.33 -22.72
N PRO A 249 -58.64 -37.83 -22.54
CA PRO A 249 -59.82 -38.35 -23.22
C PRO A 249 -59.68 -38.32 -24.75
N GLU A 250 -60.31 -39.28 -25.43
CA GLU A 250 -60.26 -39.39 -26.90
C GLU A 250 -60.80 -38.14 -27.60
N GLU A 251 -61.74 -37.43 -26.97
CA GLU A 251 -62.30 -36.18 -27.48
C GLU A 251 -61.27 -35.05 -27.60
N GLU A 252 -60.33 -34.96 -26.64
CA GLU A 252 -59.24 -33.98 -26.65
C GLU A 252 -58.10 -34.40 -27.58
N ARG A 253 -57.92 -35.71 -27.77
CA ARG A 253 -56.81 -36.26 -28.55
C ARG A 253 -57.11 -36.41 -30.04
N THR A 254 -58.37 -36.41 -30.45
CA THR A 254 -58.77 -36.72 -31.83
C THR A 254 -59.63 -35.64 -32.46
N LYS A 255 -59.28 -35.25 -33.69
CA LYS A 255 -60.08 -34.36 -34.52
C LYS A 255 -60.93 -35.14 -35.52
N LYS A 256 -62.15 -34.66 -35.74
CA LYS A 256 -63.08 -35.24 -36.71
C LYS A 256 -62.71 -34.77 -38.12
N ILE A 257 -62.46 -35.72 -39.03
CA ILE A 257 -62.08 -35.44 -40.43
C ILE A 257 -63.13 -35.92 -41.45
N GLY A 258 -64.31 -36.32 -40.98
CA GLY A 258 -65.46 -36.78 -41.78
C GLY A 258 -66.60 -37.26 -40.89
N LEU A 259 -67.75 -37.68 -41.46
CA LEU A 259 -68.94 -38.04 -40.66
C LEU A 259 -68.69 -39.14 -39.62
N PHE A 260 -67.75 -40.07 -39.86
CA PHE A 260 -67.44 -41.20 -38.97
C PHE A 260 -65.93 -41.47 -38.78
N LYS A 261 -65.04 -40.58 -39.26
CA LYS A 261 -63.58 -40.76 -39.13
C LYS A 261 -62.99 -39.71 -38.20
N ARG A 262 -62.27 -40.17 -37.17
CA ARG A 262 -61.46 -39.34 -36.27
C ARG A 262 -59.99 -39.75 -36.40
N ILE A 263 -59.08 -38.79 -36.36
CA ILE A 263 -57.63 -39.01 -36.39
C ILE A 263 -57.02 -38.26 -35.20
N GLU A 264 -55.91 -38.77 -34.67
CA GLU A 264 -55.14 -38.07 -33.64
C GLU A 264 -54.78 -36.65 -34.10
N ASP A 265 -55.06 -35.66 -33.26
CA ASP A 265 -54.70 -34.29 -33.54
C ASP A 265 -53.23 -34.04 -33.21
N VAL A 266 -52.38 -34.28 -34.21
CA VAL A 266 -50.92 -34.14 -34.11
C VAL A 266 -50.53 -32.71 -33.72
N GLU A 267 -51.27 -31.70 -34.16
CA GLU A 267 -50.98 -30.30 -33.87
C GLU A 267 -51.27 -29.97 -32.40
N ALA A 268 -52.44 -30.38 -31.90
CA ALA A 268 -52.80 -30.24 -30.49
C ALA A 268 -51.84 -30.99 -29.56
N LYS A 269 -51.38 -32.19 -29.96
CA LYS A 269 -50.36 -32.96 -29.24
C LYS A 269 -49.03 -32.20 -29.15
N GLN A 270 -48.58 -31.64 -30.27
CA GLN A 270 -47.33 -30.87 -30.31
C GLN A 270 -47.43 -29.58 -29.51
N GLU A 271 -48.58 -28.90 -29.53
CA GLU A 271 -48.83 -27.70 -28.73
C GLU A 271 -48.85 -28.04 -27.23
N PHE A 272 -49.51 -29.13 -26.84
CA PHE A 272 -49.54 -29.61 -25.45
C PHE A 272 -48.12 -29.92 -24.94
N ILE A 273 -47.32 -30.66 -25.72
CA ILE A 273 -45.93 -30.98 -25.34
C ILE A 273 -45.11 -29.70 -25.18
N ARG A 274 -45.20 -28.74 -26.10
CA ARG A 274 -44.46 -27.48 -25.99
C ARG A 274 -44.84 -26.67 -24.76
N LYS A 275 -46.14 -26.56 -24.46
CA LYS A 275 -46.63 -25.85 -23.26
C LYS A 275 -46.15 -26.53 -21.99
N TYR A 276 -46.28 -27.85 -21.90
CA TYR A 276 -45.84 -28.61 -20.74
C TYR A 276 -44.33 -28.44 -20.48
N VAL A 277 -43.50 -28.55 -21.53
CA VAL A 277 -42.06 -28.30 -21.41
C VAL A 277 -41.80 -26.88 -20.94
N ALA A 278 -42.41 -25.85 -21.56
CA ALA A 278 -42.20 -24.45 -21.18
C ALA A 278 -42.58 -24.15 -19.73
N GLU A 279 -43.68 -24.73 -19.24
CA GLU A 279 -44.17 -24.52 -17.87
C GLU A 279 -43.28 -25.18 -16.80
N HIS A 280 -42.66 -26.32 -17.12
CA HIS A 280 -41.91 -27.12 -16.13
C HIS A 280 -40.39 -27.04 -16.30
N PHE A 281 -39.90 -26.45 -17.40
CA PHE A 281 -38.47 -26.40 -17.72
C PHE A 281 -37.66 -25.68 -16.65
N ASP A 282 -38.07 -24.49 -16.24
CA ASP A 282 -37.32 -23.66 -15.28
C ASP A 282 -37.25 -24.34 -13.89
N GLU A 283 -38.34 -24.95 -13.44
CA GLU A 283 -38.37 -25.68 -12.18
C GLU A 283 -37.45 -26.91 -12.23
N ARG A 284 -37.48 -27.66 -13.34
CA ARG A 284 -36.64 -28.85 -13.52
C ARG A 284 -35.17 -28.49 -13.67
N LEU A 285 -34.87 -27.38 -14.34
CA LEU A 285 -33.52 -26.84 -14.47
C LEU A 285 -32.98 -26.41 -13.11
N ARG A 286 -33.78 -25.68 -12.32
CA ARG A 286 -33.40 -25.25 -10.97
C ARG A 286 -33.05 -26.43 -10.06
N LYS A 287 -33.83 -27.52 -10.10
CA LYS A 287 -33.58 -28.74 -9.31
C LYS A 287 -32.30 -29.49 -9.68
N GLU A 288 -31.76 -29.32 -10.89
CA GLU A 288 -30.49 -29.96 -11.30
C GLU A 288 -29.27 -29.11 -10.90
N PHE A 289 -29.46 -27.84 -10.50
CA PHE A 289 -28.40 -26.91 -10.09
C PHE A 289 -28.43 -26.49 -8.61
N GLU A 290 -29.44 -26.92 -7.83
CA GLU A 290 -29.49 -26.88 -6.36
C GLU A 290 -28.82 -28.12 -5.75
#